data_AF-A0AA38F0C3-F1
#
_entry.id   AF-A0AA38F0C3-F1
#
_cell.length_a   1.000
_cell.length_b   1.000
_cell.length_c   1.000
_cell.angle_alpha   90.00
_cell.angle_beta   90.00
_cell.angle_gamma   90.00
#
_symmetry.space_group_name_H-M   'P 1'
#
loop_
_entity.id
_entity.type
_entity.pdbx_description
1 polymer ?
#
loop_
_entity_poly.entity_id
_entity_poly.type
_entity_poly.pdbx_seq_one_letter_code
_entity_poly.pdbx_strand_id
1 'polypeptide(L)'
;MALAHSYLSLSQSKSFSSFPSFKKQSNSCRVERVSTPYIVRPTSALGLKTKNNDSASLSNMNKKKEDALHFVKYHGIGNDFILVDNRDSLEPQICAEQATKLCNRNYGVGADGVIFAMPGVNGTDYSMRIFNSDGSEPEMCGNGIRCMARFVAELENSDVPRSYTIHTGAGLIVPKIQADGKVIVDMGQPILNAADIPTNLPGKEDGVVVKSELVVNGKTWIVTCVSMGNPHCVTFSHEDGEALDVNSLNLEHLGPLFEHHEMFPARTNTEFVQVLSSSHLRMRVWERGAGATLACGTGACALVVAAVLEGRSER
;
A
#
# COMPACT_ATOMS: atom_id res chain seq x y z
N MET A 1 8.72 5.99 13.65
CA MET A 1 10.06 6.51 13.29
C MET A 1 10.59 5.63 12.16
N ALA A 2 10.36 6.01 10.91
CA ALA A 2 10.75 5.23 9.74
C ALA A 2 11.61 6.11 8.83
N LEU A 3 12.87 5.73 8.68
CA LEU A 3 13.83 6.34 7.76
C LEU A 3 13.70 5.63 6.40
N ALA A 4 13.12 6.30 5.42
CA ALA A 4 13.24 5.89 4.03
C ALA A 4 14.59 6.41 3.50
N HIS A 5 15.55 5.51 3.33
CA HIS A 5 16.77 5.78 2.58
C HIS A 5 16.69 5.07 1.23
N SER A 6 16.40 5.83 0.18
CA SER A 6 16.54 5.42 -1.22
C SER A 6 17.97 5.77 -1.67
N TYR A 7 18.82 4.74 -1.79
CA TYR A 7 20.12 4.86 -2.47
C TYR A 7 20.00 4.26 -3.87
N LEU A 8 20.11 5.09 -4.90
CA LEU A 8 20.45 4.66 -6.25
C LEU A 8 21.93 4.93 -6.48
N SER A 9 22.70 3.86 -6.65
CA SER A 9 24.12 3.88 -6.99
C SER A 9 24.29 3.89 -8.51
N LEU A 10 24.84 4.97 -9.04
CA LEU A 10 25.53 5.00 -10.33
C LEU A 10 27.03 5.14 -10.04
N SER A 11 27.87 4.23 -10.52
CA SER A 11 29.27 4.58 -10.77
C SER A 11 29.83 3.84 -11.98
N GLN A 12 30.23 4.66 -12.94
CA GLN A 12 31.19 4.33 -13.98
C GLN A 12 32.59 4.20 -13.37
N SER A 13 33.39 3.38 -14.04
CA SER A 13 34.80 3.07 -13.82
C SER A 13 35.73 4.28 -13.62
N LYS A 14 36.68 4.14 -12.68
CA LYS A 14 38.08 4.62 -12.82
C LYS A 14 39.00 3.88 -11.84
N SER A 15 40.06 3.31 -12.39
CA SER A 15 41.18 2.62 -11.74
C SER A 15 42.11 3.59 -11.01
N PHE A 16 42.67 3.21 -9.85
CA PHE A 16 44.05 3.51 -9.41
C PHE A 16 44.41 2.67 -8.17
N SER A 17 45.70 2.62 -7.86
CA SER A 17 46.51 1.49 -7.40
C SER A 17 46.89 1.46 -5.89
N SER A 18 47.15 0.24 -5.40
CA SER A 18 48.20 -0.22 -4.44
C SER A 18 48.29 0.24 -2.96
N PHE A 19 48.01 -0.72 -2.05
CA PHE A 19 48.70 -1.19 -0.80
C PHE A 19 49.14 -0.20 0.35
N PRO A 20 49.41 -0.66 1.62
CA PRO A 20 49.39 -2.02 2.20
C PRO A 20 48.71 -2.22 3.60
N SER A 21 48.34 -3.49 3.83
CA SER A 21 48.38 -4.33 5.06
C SER A 21 48.61 -3.69 6.45
N PHE A 22 47.67 -3.96 7.37
CA PHE A 22 47.98 -4.16 8.81
C PHE A 22 47.31 -5.42 9.37
N LYS A 23 48.15 -6.30 9.91
CA LYS A 23 47.80 -7.51 10.67
C LYS A 23 47.33 -7.13 12.08
N LYS A 24 46.31 -7.82 12.61
CA LYS A 24 46.26 -8.17 14.04
C LYS A 24 45.57 -9.52 14.25
N GLN A 25 46.33 -10.41 14.89
CA GLN A 25 45.99 -11.73 15.41
C GLN A 25 44.83 -11.65 16.41
N SER A 26 43.77 -12.44 16.19
CA SER A 26 43.41 -13.68 16.91
C SER A 26 43.16 -13.56 18.41
N ASN A 27 41.91 -13.78 18.81
CA ASN A 27 41.60 -14.76 19.85
C ASN A 27 40.21 -15.36 19.60
N SER A 28 40.21 -16.69 19.55
CA SER A 28 39.09 -17.56 19.24
C SER A 28 38.12 -17.69 20.41
N CYS A 29 36.82 -17.68 20.13
CA CYS A 29 35.85 -18.48 20.88
C CYS A 29 34.90 -19.12 19.87
N ARG A 30 35.08 -20.43 19.67
CA ARG A 30 34.34 -21.27 18.74
C ARG A 30 33.11 -21.79 19.48
N VAL A 31 31.93 -21.35 19.09
CA VAL A 31 30.66 -21.98 19.49
C VAL A 31 30.08 -22.61 18.22
N GLU A 32 30.27 -23.92 18.09
CA GLU A 32 29.56 -24.72 17.10
C GLU A 32 28.08 -24.77 17.52
N ARG A 33 27.19 -24.24 16.70
CA ARG A 33 25.77 -24.59 16.74
C ARG A 33 25.45 -25.41 15.51
N VAL A 34 25.25 -26.69 15.75
CA VAL A 34 24.67 -27.64 14.81
C VAL A 34 23.27 -27.14 14.44
N SER A 35 23.03 -27.16 13.15
CA SER A 35 21.80 -26.82 12.45
C SER A 35 20.71 -27.86 12.67
N THR A 36 19.54 -27.42 13.17
CA THR A 36 18.23 -27.92 12.76
C THR A 36 17.17 -26.85 13.06
N PRO A 37 16.52 -26.25 12.05
CA PRO A 37 15.29 -25.53 12.31
C PRO A 37 14.16 -26.56 12.42
N TYR A 38 13.74 -26.85 13.65
CA TYR A 38 12.43 -27.43 13.89
C TYR A 38 11.37 -26.45 13.38
N ILE A 39 10.73 -26.78 12.27
CA ILE A 39 9.53 -26.08 11.81
C ILE A 39 8.40 -26.48 12.76
N VAL A 40 8.09 -25.62 13.72
CA VAL A 40 6.85 -25.69 14.49
C VAL A 40 5.75 -25.13 13.59
N ARG A 41 4.91 -26.00 13.03
CA ARG A 41 3.65 -25.60 12.39
C ARG A 41 2.64 -25.30 13.50
N PRO A 42 2.11 -24.08 13.65
CA PRO A 42 0.91 -23.89 14.45
C PRO A 42 -0.30 -24.29 13.57
N THR A 43 -0.72 -25.56 13.68
CA THR A 43 -2.08 -25.94 13.28
C THR A 43 -3.00 -25.66 14.46
N SER A 44 -3.65 -24.51 14.46
CA SER A 44 -4.77 -24.26 15.38
C SER A 44 -6.02 -24.90 14.77
N ALA A 45 -6.37 -26.11 15.20
CA ALA A 45 -7.69 -26.69 14.97
C ALA A 45 -8.34 -26.91 16.35
N LEU A 46 -9.30 -26.06 16.71
CA LEU A 46 -10.11 -26.27 17.91
C LEU A 46 -11.37 -27.07 17.53
N GLY A 47 -11.35 -28.37 17.83
CA GLY A 47 -12.53 -29.23 17.76
C GLY A 47 -13.16 -29.40 19.14
N LEU A 48 -14.23 -28.66 19.43
CA LEU A 48 -15.06 -28.89 20.61
C LEU A 48 -16.24 -29.79 20.22
N LYS A 49 -16.26 -31.01 20.76
CA LYS A 49 -17.46 -31.87 20.75
C LYS A 49 -18.33 -31.47 21.94
N THR A 50 -19.49 -30.88 21.68
CA THR A 50 -20.57 -30.76 22.67
C THR A 50 -21.70 -31.72 22.32
N LYS A 51 -22.20 -32.43 23.33
CA LYS A 51 -23.38 -33.29 23.24
C LYS A 51 -24.63 -32.41 23.18
N ASN A 52 -25.54 -32.75 22.27
CA ASN A 52 -26.87 -32.16 22.15
C ASN A 52 -27.68 -32.32 23.45
N ASN A 53 -28.48 -31.30 23.78
CA ASN A 53 -29.91 -31.47 24.03
C ASN A 53 -30.67 -30.12 23.96
N ASP A 54 -31.84 -30.23 23.32
CA ASP A 54 -33.10 -29.49 23.52
C ASP A 54 -33.33 -28.09 22.90
N SER A 55 -33.91 -28.17 21.70
CA SER A 55 -35.12 -27.48 21.20
C SER A 55 -35.37 -26.00 21.56
N ALA A 56 -35.06 -25.12 20.61
CA ALA A 56 -35.88 -23.95 20.28
C ALA A 56 -35.78 -23.68 18.77
N SER A 57 -36.89 -23.26 18.17
CA SER A 57 -37.17 -23.23 16.73
C SER A 57 -36.08 -22.59 15.85
N LEU A 58 -35.35 -23.44 15.13
CA LEU A 58 -34.47 -23.06 14.03
C LEU A 58 -35.30 -22.81 12.77
N SER A 59 -35.50 -21.54 12.44
CA SER A 59 -35.95 -21.13 11.12
C SER A 59 -34.95 -21.60 10.06
N ASN A 60 -35.45 -22.36 9.08
CA ASN A 60 -34.83 -22.75 7.81
C ASN A 60 -33.34 -22.40 7.64
N MET A 61 -32.47 -23.19 8.24
CA MET A 61 -31.08 -23.27 7.81
C MET A 61 -31.06 -23.97 6.45
N ASN A 62 -31.10 -23.17 5.39
CA ASN A 62 -30.52 -23.56 4.12
C ASN A 62 -29.17 -24.22 4.43
N LYS A 63 -28.95 -25.44 3.91
CA LYS A 63 -27.62 -26.06 3.83
C LYS A 63 -26.72 -25.20 2.93
N LYS A 64 -26.36 -24.00 3.40
CA LYS A 64 -25.33 -23.19 2.79
C LYS A 64 -24.03 -23.88 3.14
N LYS A 65 -23.37 -24.42 2.13
CA LYS A 65 -21.97 -24.81 2.20
C LYS A 65 -21.21 -23.62 2.79
N GLU A 66 -20.65 -23.77 3.98
CA GLU A 66 -19.75 -22.76 4.54
C GLU A 66 -18.48 -22.80 3.69
N ASP A 67 -18.44 -21.99 2.64
CA ASP A 67 -17.25 -21.85 1.82
C ASP A 67 -16.22 -21.07 2.66
N ALA A 68 -15.21 -21.78 3.15
CA ALA A 68 -14.10 -21.22 3.91
C ALA A 68 -13.13 -20.50 2.95
N LEU A 69 -12.75 -19.27 3.28
CA LEU A 69 -11.71 -18.54 2.56
C LEU A 69 -10.34 -18.89 3.14
N HIS A 70 -9.46 -19.45 2.31
CA HIS A 70 -8.05 -19.62 2.66
C HIS A 70 -7.26 -18.37 2.26
N PHE A 71 -6.44 -17.86 3.17
CA PHE A 71 -5.68 -16.64 2.94
C PHE A 71 -4.37 -16.65 3.71
N VAL A 72 -3.48 -15.72 3.34
CA VAL A 72 -2.29 -15.36 4.11
C VAL A 72 -2.34 -13.88 4.44
N LYS A 73 -1.96 -13.50 5.66
CA LYS A 73 -1.97 -12.11 6.10
C LYS A 73 -0.59 -11.48 5.91
N TYR A 74 -0.53 -10.35 5.20
CA TYR A 74 0.70 -9.57 5.02
C TYR A 74 0.51 -8.14 5.50
N HIS A 75 1.62 -7.42 5.71
CA HIS A 75 1.58 -5.97 5.82
C HIS A 75 2.78 -5.33 5.12
N GLY A 76 2.55 -4.17 4.49
CA GLY A 76 3.59 -3.31 3.94
C GLY A 76 3.72 -2.06 4.81
N ILE A 77 4.69 -2.04 5.74
CA ILE A 77 4.90 -0.91 6.67
C ILE A 77 3.63 -0.60 7.51
N GLY A 78 2.96 -1.63 8.01
CA GLY A 78 1.78 -1.52 8.87
C GLY A 78 0.45 -1.48 8.12
N ASN A 79 0.42 -1.13 6.83
CA ASN A 79 -0.76 -1.25 5.99
C ASN A 79 -0.97 -2.73 5.62
N ASP A 80 -2.01 -3.35 6.18
CA ASP A 80 -2.16 -4.79 6.29
C ASP A 80 -3.31 -5.36 5.44
N PHE A 81 -3.06 -6.50 4.80
CA PHE A 81 -3.93 -7.09 3.79
C PHE A 81 -4.17 -8.57 3.99
N ILE A 82 -5.36 -9.03 3.60
CA ILE A 82 -5.70 -10.43 3.41
C ILE A 82 -5.34 -10.79 1.97
N LEU A 83 -4.35 -11.64 1.75
CA LEU A 83 -3.96 -12.10 0.41
C LEU A 83 -4.59 -13.46 0.12
N VAL A 84 -5.25 -13.55 -1.02
CA VAL A 84 -5.96 -14.73 -1.50
C VAL A 84 -5.28 -15.23 -2.78
N ASP A 85 -4.95 -16.52 -2.81
CA ASP A 85 -4.55 -17.18 -4.04
C ASP A 85 -5.80 -17.39 -4.90
N ASN A 86 -5.91 -16.59 -5.96
CA ASN A 86 -7.05 -16.55 -6.87
C ASN A 86 -6.59 -16.84 -8.30
N ARG A 87 -5.47 -17.57 -8.45
CA ARG A 87 -4.84 -17.88 -9.75
C ARG A 87 -5.66 -18.87 -10.58
N ASP A 88 -6.62 -19.55 -9.95
CA ASP A 88 -7.51 -20.55 -10.53
C ASP A 88 -8.80 -19.96 -11.14
N SER A 89 -9.04 -18.65 -10.98
CA SER A 89 -10.28 -17.99 -11.41
C SER A 89 -10.04 -16.57 -11.93
N LEU A 90 -10.85 -16.14 -12.91
CA LEU A 90 -10.90 -14.76 -13.41
C LEU A 90 -11.79 -13.84 -12.57
N GLU A 91 -12.54 -14.40 -11.62
CA GLU A 91 -13.37 -13.66 -10.68
C GLU A 91 -12.83 -13.83 -9.25
N PRO A 92 -12.86 -12.76 -8.41
CA PRO A 92 -12.56 -12.84 -6.99
C PRO A 92 -13.40 -13.90 -6.29
N GLN A 93 -12.77 -14.69 -5.43
CA GLN A 93 -13.44 -15.75 -4.65
C GLN A 93 -14.50 -15.22 -3.66
N ILE A 94 -14.49 -13.93 -3.36
CA ILE A 94 -15.46 -13.26 -2.51
C ILE A 94 -15.97 -11.97 -3.16
N CYS A 95 -17.17 -11.54 -2.81
CA CYS A 95 -17.70 -10.23 -3.22
C CYS A 95 -17.21 -9.10 -2.29
N ALA A 96 -17.46 -7.86 -2.72
CA ALA A 96 -17.15 -6.64 -1.96
C ALA A 96 -17.73 -6.66 -0.53
N GLU A 97 -19.00 -7.09 -0.37
CA GLU A 97 -19.66 -7.12 0.94
C GLU A 97 -19.02 -8.14 1.89
N GLN A 98 -18.48 -9.24 1.35
CA GLN A 98 -17.72 -10.22 2.13
C GLN A 98 -16.35 -9.64 2.52
N ALA A 99 -15.68 -8.91 1.62
CA ALA A 99 -14.42 -8.23 1.91
C ALA A 99 -14.59 -7.21 3.05
N THR A 100 -15.65 -6.39 3.03
CA THR A 100 -15.97 -5.45 4.12
C THR A 100 -16.10 -6.17 5.47
N LYS A 101 -16.80 -7.32 5.50
CA LYS A 101 -16.97 -8.12 6.73
C LYS A 101 -15.64 -8.70 7.22
N LEU A 102 -14.81 -9.21 6.32
CA LEU A 102 -13.50 -9.77 6.66
C LEU A 102 -12.52 -8.71 7.14
N CYS A 103 -12.55 -7.52 6.54
CA CYS A 103 -11.70 -6.40 6.91
C CYS A 103 -12.10 -5.75 8.25
N ASN A 104 -13.29 -6.04 8.78
CA ASN A 104 -13.68 -5.56 10.10
C ASN A 104 -12.71 -6.07 11.18
N ARG A 105 -12.06 -5.16 11.92
CA ARG A 105 -11.01 -5.50 12.90
C ARG A 105 -11.50 -6.17 14.18
N ASN A 106 -12.79 -6.06 14.50
CA ASN A 106 -13.37 -6.63 15.72
C ASN A 106 -14.08 -7.96 15.47
N TYR A 107 -14.81 -8.05 14.36
CA TYR A 107 -15.69 -9.17 14.04
C TYR A 107 -15.23 -10.01 12.84
N GLY A 108 -14.22 -9.52 12.11
CA GLY A 108 -13.59 -10.22 11.00
C GLY A 108 -12.15 -10.61 11.32
N VAL A 109 -11.35 -10.77 10.26
CA VAL A 109 -9.90 -10.97 10.37
C VAL A 109 -9.21 -9.64 10.70
N GLY A 110 -9.77 -8.53 10.22
CA GLY A 110 -9.24 -7.19 10.38
C GLY A 110 -8.13 -6.88 9.38
N ALA A 111 -8.34 -5.95 8.45
CA ALA A 111 -7.35 -5.55 7.44
C ALA A 111 -7.75 -4.21 6.81
N ASP A 112 -6.81 -3.54 6.13
CA ASP A 112 -7.11 -2.37 5.31
C ASP A 112 -7.69 -2.76 3.94
N GLY A 113 -7.49 -4.00 3.49
CA GLY A 113 -8.11 -4.55 2.28
C GLY A 113 -7.86 -6.06 2.06
N VAL A 114 -8.52 -6.59 1.03
CA VAL A 114 -8.34 -7.96 0.52
C VAL A 114 -7.73 -7.88 -0.87
N ILE A 115 -6.62 -8.59 -1.10
CA ILE A 115 -5.88 -8.62 -2.36
C ILE A 115 -5.97 -10.01 -2.98
N PHE A 116 -6.26 -10.06 -4.27
CA PHE A 116 -6.37 -11.29 -5.04
C PHE A 116 -5.17 -11.40 -5.99
N ALA A 117 -4.39 -12.46 -5.85
CA ALA A 117 -3.40 -12.85 -6.85
C ALA A 117 -4.11 -13.65 -7.95
N MET A 118 -4.31 -13.04 -9.11
CA MET A 118 -5.14 -13.55 -10.20
C MET A 118 -4.29 -14.00 -11.40
N PRO A 119 -4.81 -14.84 -12.30
CA PRO A 119 -4.08 -15.22 -13.51
C PRO A 119 -3.72 -13.99 -14.36
N GLY A 120 -2.62 -14.10 -15.11
CA GLY A 120 -2.12 -13.05 -15.98
C GLY A 120 -3.11 -12.59 -17.05
N VAL A 121 -3.00 -11.32 -17.45
CA VAL A 121 -3.82 -10.71 -18.51
C VAL A 121 -2.88 -10.16 -19.58
N ASN A 122 -3.20 -10.38 -20.86
CA ASN A 122 -2.41 -9.87 -21.99
C ASN A 122 -0.90 -10.21 -21.91
N GLY A 123 -0.56 -11.38 -21.37
CA GLY A 123 0.81 -11.87 -21.29
C GLY A 123 1.60 -11.43 -20.06
N THR A 124 0.99 -10.76 -19.08
CA THR A 124 1.61 -10.56 -17.75
C THR A 124 1.68 -11.89 -16.98
N ASP A 125 2.60 -11.98 -16.00
CA ASP A 125 2.71 -13.16 -15.14
C ASP A 125 1.44 -13.35 -14.30
N TYR A 126 0.93 -12.23 -13.75
CA TYR A 126 -0.26 -12.20 -12.89
C TYR A 126 -1.11 -10.96 -13.16
N SER A 127 -2.31 -10.94 -12.59
CA SER A 127 -3.09 -9.71 -12.40
C SER A 127 -3.44 -9.55 -10.91
N MET A 128 -3.70 -8.31 -10.50
CA MET A 128 -4.07 -7.97 -9.13
C MET A 128 -5.40 -7.22 -9.13
N ARG A 129 -6.32 -7.70 -8.29
CA ARG A 129 -7.51 -6.95 -7.86
C ARG A 129 -7.46 -6.77 -6.35
N ILE A 130 -8.12 -5.73 -5.86
CA ILE A 130 -8.15 -5.39 -4.44
C ILE A 130 -9.52 -4.84 -4.06
N PHE A 131 -10.03 -5.24 -2.91
CA PHE A 131 -11.13 -4.56 -2.24
C PHE A 131 -10.62 -3.87 -0.99
N ASN A 132 -10.94 -2.59 -0.85
CA ASN A 132 -10.74 -1.81 0.37
C ASN A 132 -11.61 -2.33 1.51
N SER A 133 -11.31 -1.89 2.72
CA SER A 133 -12.09 -2.25 3.91
C SER A 133 -13.56 -1.77 3.86
N ASP A 134 -13.87 -0.70 3.11
CA ASP A 134 -15.25 -0.28 2.81
C ASP A 134 -15.93 -1.07 1.68
N GLY A 135 -15.20 -1.99 1.02
CA GLY A 135 -15.68 -2.79 -0.12
C GLY A 135 -15.47 -2.15 -1.49
N SER A 136 -15.00 -0.91 -1.57
CA SER A 136 -14.64 -0.29 -2.86
C SER A 136 -13.43 -0.96 -3.51
N GLU A 137 -13.36 -0.95 -4.84
CA GLU A 137 -12.23 -1.52 -5.60
C GLU A 137 -11.32 -0.39 -6.11
N PRO A 138 -10.17 -0.13 -5.48
CA PRO A 138 -9.21 0.82 -6.01
C PRO A 138 -8.39 0.21 -7.16
N GLU A 139 -7.85 1.09 -8.00
CA GLU A 139 -7.15 0.73 -9.23
C GLU A 139 -5.77 0.10 -8.95
N MET A 140 -5.12 0.52 -7.86
CA MET A 140 -3.80 0.04 -7.44
C MET A 140 -3.54 0.23 -5.94
N CYS A 141 -2.61 -0.55 -5.39
CA CYS A 141 -2.13 -0.42 -4.02
C CYS A 141 -0.61 -0.68 -3.94
N GLY A 142 0.17 0.37 -3.68
CA GLY A 142 1.64 0.28 -3.67
C GLY A 142 2.23 -0.56 -2.54
N ASN A 143 1.57 -0.64 -1.37
CA ASN A 143 1.98 -1.54 -0.29
C ASN A 143 1.52 -2.97 -0.58
N GLY A 144 0.30 -3.10 -1.10
CA GLY A 144 -0.31 -4.36 -1.50
C GLY A 144 0.51 -5.10 -2.55
N ILE A 145 0.99 -4.41 -3.60
CA ILE A 145 1.77 -5.05 -4.67
C ILE A 145 3.13 -5.58 -4.17
N ARG A 146 3.74 -4.94 -3.17
CA ARG A 146 4.95 -5.47 -2.52
C ARG A 146 4.65 -6.75 -1.73
N CYS A 147 3.51 -6.78 -1.05
CA CYS A 147 3.02 -7.98 -0.35
C CYS A 147 2.73 -9.10 -1.35
N MET A 148 2.05 -8.78 -2.46
CA MET A 148 1.72 -9.73 -3.51
C MET A 148 2.98 -10.33 -4.14
N ALA A 149 4.00 -9.53 -4.45
CA ALA A 149 5.26 -10.06 -4.99
C ALA A 149 5.86 -11.14 -4.06
N ARG A 150 5.86 -10.91 -2.75
CA ARG A 150 6.32 -11.89 -1.75
C ARG A 150 5.41 -13.12 -1.70
N PHE A 151 4.11 -12.91 -1.64
CA PHE A 151 3.13 -13.98 -1.61
C PHE A 151 3.26 -14.94 -2.80
N VAL A 152 3.38 -14.39 -4.01
CA VAL A 152 3.50 -15.23 -5.21
C VAL A 152 4.85 -15.93 -5.28
N ALA A 153 5.95 -15.30 -4.85
CA ALA A 153 7.23 -15.96 -4.73
C ALA A 153 7.21 -17.14 -3.75
N GLU A 154 6.50 -17.02 -2.62
CA GLU A 154 6.30 -18.11 -1.67
C GLU A 154 5.46 -19.24 -2.26
N LEU A 155 4.36 -18.92 -2.96
CA LEU A 155 3.51 -19.91 -3.62
C LEU A 155 4.26 -20.70 -4.72
N GLU A 156 5.20 -20.06 -5.41
CA GLU A 156 6.03 -20.68 -6.44
C GLU A 156 7.23 -21.46 -5.87
N ASN A 157 7.57 -21.29 -4.58
CA ASN A 157 8.87 -21.66 -4.01
C ASN A 157 10.05 -21.09 -4.83
N SER A 158 9.93 -19.83 -5.26
CA SER A 158 10.91 -19.16 -6.11
C SER A 158 12.10 -18.59 -5.34
N ASP A 159 13.29 -18.68 -5.93
CA ASP A 159 14.50 -18.01 -5.42
C ASP A 159 14.45 -16.48 -5.62
N VAL A 160 15.22 -15.74 -4.81
CA VAL A 160 15.41 -14.28 -4.92
C VAL A 160 16.83 -13.95 -5.39
N PRO A 161 17.05 -12.88 -6.19
CA PRO A 161 16.09 -11.84 -6.61
C PRO A 161 15.17 -12.28 -7.76
N ARG A 162 13.96 -11.72 -7.80
CA ARG A 162 12.94 -12.05 -8.82
C ARG A 162 12.05 -10.85 -9.13
N SER A 163 11.57 -10.79 -10.37
CA SER A 163 10.65 -9.75 -10.86
C SER A 163 9.39 -10.40 -11.39
N TYR A 164 8.26 -9.69 -11.25
CA TYR A 164 6.98 -10.09 -11.79
C TYR A 164 6.38 -8.95 -12.61
N THR A 165 5.70 -9.29 -13.70
CA THR A 165 4.83 -8.38 -14.44
C THR A 165 3.40 -8.58 -13.95
N ILE A 166 2.77 -7.54 -13.42
CA ILE A 166 1.44 -7.63 -12.81
C ILE A 166 0.52 -6.60 -13.47
N HIS A 167 -0.58 -7.08 -14.04
CA HIS A 167 -1.64 -6.22 -14.55
C HIS A 167 -2.52 -5.71 -13.39
N THR A 168 -2.80 -4.42 -13.36
CA THR A 168 -3.65 -3.75 -12.36
C THR A 168 -4.63 -2.79 -13.03
N GLY A 169 -5.57 -2.22 -12.28
CA GLY A 169 -6.44 -1.15 -12.78
C GLY A 169 -5.67 0.11 -13.21
N ALA A 170 -4.46 0.32 -12.68
CA ALA A 170 -3.55 1.39 -13.10
C ALA A 170 -2.60 1.00 -14.25
N GLY A 171 -2.77 -0.18 -14.84
CA GLY A 171 -1.90 -0.71 -15.90
C GLY A 171 -0.83 -1.66 -15.39
N LEU A 172 0.29 -1.76 -16.13
CA LEU A 172 1.39 -2.67 -15.82
C LEU A 172 2.23 -2.15 -14.65
N ILE A 173 2.40 -2.99 -13.63
CA ILE A 173 3.26 -2.72 -12.47
C ILE A 173 4.30 -3.84 -12.37
N VAL A 174 5.55 -3.47 -12.08
CA VAL A 174 6.68 -4.40 -12.05
C VAL A 174 7.37 -4.38 -10.68
N PRO A 175 6.91 -5.18 -9.71
CA PRO A 175 7.66 -5.38 -8.48
C PRO A 175 8.88 -6.29 -8.71
N LYS A 176 9.99 -5.93 -8.07
CA LYS A 176 11.24 -6.68 -8.03
C LYS A 176 11.65 -6.93 -6.58
N ILE A 177 11.64 -8.20 -6.19
CA ILE A 177 12.22 -8.65 -4.93
C ILE A 177 13.75 -8.60 -5.08
N GLN A 178 14.40 -7.85 -4.21
CA GLN A 178 15.85 -7.69 -4.14
C GLN A 178 16.50 -8.80 -3.32
N ALA A 179 17.82 -8.95 -3.45
CA ALA A 179 18.60 -9.94 -2.71
C ALA A 179 18.58 -9.68 -1.18
N ASP A 180 18.41 -8.43 -0.74
CA ASP A 180 18.26 -8.08 0.67
C ASP A 180 16.82 -8.29 1.20
N GLY A 181 15.92 -8.77 0.34
CA GLY A 181 14.54 -9.02 0.65
C GLY A 181 13.61 -7.81 0.57
N LYS A 182 14.10 -6.61 0.23
CA LYS A 182 13.20 -5.49 -0.07
C LYS A 182 12.53 -5.69 -1.42
N VAL A 183 11.43 -4.97 -1.65
CA VAL A 183 10.74 -4.97 -2.94
C VAL A 183 10.79 -3.54 -3.49
N ILE A 184 11.45 -3.37 -4.64
CA ILE A 184 11.37 -2.15 -5.43
C ILE A 184 10.23 -2.33 -6.42
N VAL A 185 9.44 -1.29 -6.63
CA VAL A 185 8.32 -1.32 -7.57
C VAL A 185 8.49 -0.18 -8.55
N ASP A 186 8.42 -0.49 -9.84
CA ASP A 186 8.15 0.53 -10.84
C ASP A 186 6.66 0.88 -10.78
N MET A 187 6.37 2.08 -10.29
CA MET A 187 5.01 2.57 -10.04
C MET A 187 4.41 3.26 -11.27
N GLY A 188 5.13 3.32 -12.40
CA GLY A 188 4.70 4.04 -13.58
C GLY A 188 4.86 5.56 -13.47
N GLN A 189 4.33 6.27 -14.47
CA GLN A 189 4.35 7.74 -14.51
C GLN A 189 3.13 8.34 -13.79
N PRO A 190 3.30 9.47 -13.09
CA PRO A 190 2.17 10.19 -12.52
C PRO A 190 1.30 10.81 -13.62
N ILE A 191 -0.01 10.85 -13.38
CA ILE A 191 -0.99 11.57 -14.18
C ILE A 191 -1.21 12.93 -13.50
N LEU A 192 -1.00 14.03 -14.25
CA LEU A 192 -1.02 15.40 -13.73
C LEU A 192 -2.15 16.27 -14.31
N ASN A 193 -2.69 15.89 -15.47
CA ASN A 193 -3.79 16.61 -16.09
C ASN A 193 -5.06 16.47 -15.22
N ALA A 194 -5.65 17.60 -14.81
CA ALA A 194 -6.80 17.64 -13.90
C ALA A 194 -7.97 16.77 -14.38
N ALA A 195 -8.21 16.78 -15.70
CA ALA A 195 -9.28 16.02 -16.34
C ALA A 195 -9.14 14.49 -16.17
N ASP A 196 -7.92 14.01 -15.91
CA ASP A 196 -7.59 12.58 -15.80
C ASP A 196 -7.42 12.13 -14.31
N ILE A 197 -7.47 13.04 -13.33
CA ILE A 197 -7.30 12.77 -11.87
C ILE A 197 -8.66 12.64 -11.14
N PRO A 198 -9.76 12.43 -11.86
CA PRO A 198 -11.12 12.84 -11.46
C PRO A 198 -11.19 13.98 -10.42
N THR A 199 -10.76 15.20 -10.79
CA THR A 199 -11.01 16.40 -9.98
C THR A 199 -11.73 17.48 -10.77
N ASN A 200 -12.62 18.21 -10.10
CA ASN A 200 -13.28 19.41 -10.63
C ASN A 200 -12.48 20.69 -10.32
N LEU A 201 -11.34 20.61 -9.63
CA LEU A 201 -10.49 21.77 -9.39
C LEU A 201 -9.97 22.30 -10.73
N PRO A 202 -10.03 23.62 -10.95
CA PRO A 202 -9.50 24.18 -12.18
C PRO A 202 -7.99 23.96 -12.20
N GLY A 203 -7.49 23.37 -13.29
CA GLY A 203 -6.08 23.38 -13.61
C GLY A 203 -5.60 24.82 -13.86
N LYS A 204 -4.30 25.07 -13.66
CA LYS A 204 -3.66 26.32 -14.10
C LYS A 204 -3.50 26.29 -15.63
N GLU A 205 -2.74 27.23 -16.21
CA GLU A 205 -2.61 27.39 -17.67
C GLU A 205 -2.18 26.11 -18.42
N ASP A 206 -1.53 25.18 -17.72
CA ASP A 206 -1.07 23.87 -18.22
C ASP A 206 -2.03 22.70 -17.96
N GLY A 207 -3.21 22.96 -17.38
CA GLY A 207 -4.18 21.93 -17.01
C GLY A 207 -3.84 21.14 -15.75
N VAL A 208 -2.79 21.53 -15.01
CA VAL A 208 -2.34 20.85 -13.79
C VAL A 208 -2.87 21.58 -12.56
N VAL A 209 -3.26 20.83 -11.52
CA VAL A 209 -3.68 21.39 -10.22
C VAL A 209 -2.48 21.38 -9.27
N VAL A 210 -1.73 22.49 -9.23
CA VAL A 210 -0.57 22.67 -8.34
C VAL A 210 -0.73 23.94 -7.52
N LYS A 211 -0.62 23.87 -6.20
CA LYS A 211 -0.86 24.99 -5.27
C LYS A 211 -2.19 25.70 -5.60
N SER A 212 -3.26 24.92 -5.66
CA SER A 212 -4.63 25.42 -5.85
C SER A 212 -5.34 25.50 -4.51
N GLU A 213 -6.28 26.44 -4.39
CA GLU A 213 -7.09 26.59 -3.19
C GLU A 213 -8.21 25.53 -3.17
N LEU A 214 -8.43 24.94 -2.00
CA LEU A 214 -9.55 24.06 -1.70
C LEU A 214 -10.15 24.47 -0.35
N VAL A 215 -11.43 24.86 -0.35
CA VAL A 215 -12.13 25.26 0.89
C VAL A 215 -12.75 24.05 1.55
N VAL A 216 -12.15 23.57 2.63
CA VAL A 216 -12.64 22.41 3.40
C VAL A 216 -13.09 22.88 4.77
N ASN A 217 -14.37 22.67 5.09
CA ASN A 217 -14.98 23.08 6.36
C ASN A 217 -14.74 24.56 6.70
N GLY A 218 -14.91 25.44 5.70
CA GLY A 218 -14.72 26.88 5.83
C GLY A 218 -13.27 27.35 5.98
N LYS A 219 -12.29 26.44 5.88
CA LYS A 219 -10.86 26.77 5.88
C LYS A 219 -10.26 26.53 4.50
N THR A 220 -9.49 27.49 4.00
CA THR A 220 -8.75 27.33 2.75
C THR A 220 -7.48 26.52 2.96
N TRP A 221 -7.31 25.50 2.14
CA TRP A 221 -6.11 24.67 2.05
C TRP A 221 -5.44 24.86 0.70
N ILE A 222 -4.11 24.78 0.69
CA ILE A 222 -3.35 24.74 -0.54
C ILE A 222 -3.09 23.28 -0.88
N VAL A 223 -3.58 22.86 -2.05
CA VAL A 223 -3.54 21.47 -2.50
C VAL A 223 -2.89 21.33 -3.87
N THR A 224 -2.30 20.16 -4.08
CA THR A 224 -1.80 19.71 -5.38
C THR A 224 -2.39 18.33 -5.66
N CYS A 225 -2.96 18.13 -6.84
CA CYS A 225 -3.58 16.86 -7.22
C CYS A 225 -2.69 16.08 -8.17
N VAL A 226 -2.57 14.78 -7.89
CA VAL A 226 -1.79 13.83 -8.69
C VAL A 226 -2.58 12.53 -8.74
N SER A 227 -2.51 11.78 -9.84
CA SER A 227 -2.98 10.39 -9.88
C SER A 227 -1.81 9.45 -10.12
N MET A 228 -1.77 8.36 -9.36
CA MET A 228 -0.86 7.21 -9.58
C MET A 228 -1.64 6.01 -10.15
N GLY A 229 -2.72 6.31 -10.88
CA GLY A 229 -3.80 5.38 -11.23
C GLY A 229 -5.04 5.58 -10.35
N ASN A 230 -4.83 5.93 -9.08
CA ASN A 230 -5.86 6.38 -8.14
C ASN A 230 -5.64 7.86 -7.75
N PRO A 231 -6.70 8.61 -7.38
CA PRO A 231 -6.63 10.04 -7.11
C PRO A 231 -5.97 10.36 -5.75
N HIS A 232 -5.08 11.37 -5.74
CA HIS A 232 -4.41 11.90 -4.56
C HIS A 232 -4.56 13.42 -4.48
N CYS A 233 -4.89 13.91 -3.29
CA CYS A 233 -4.92 15.32 -2.91
C CYS A 233 -3.85 15.57 -1.84
N VAL A 234 -2.77 16.24 -2.21
CA VAL A 234 -1.62 16.48 -1.33
C VAL A 234 -1.68 17.90 -0.79
N THR A 235 -1.46 18.07 0.51
CA THR A 235 -1.40 19.40 1.15
C THR A 235 -0.20 19.55 2.08
N PHE A 236 0.45 20.72 2.01
CA PHE A 236 1.65 21.08 2.80
C PHE A 236 1.40 22.22 3.79
N SER A 237 0.33 22.99 3.59
CA SER A 237 0.05 24.23 4.33
C SER A 237 -1.41 24.66 4.16
N HIS A 238 -1.83 25.61 4.98
CA HIS A 238 -3.03 26.41 4.75
C HIS A 238 -2.73 27.60 3.82
N GLU A 239 -3.73 28.45 3.56
CA GLU A 239 -3.58 29.68 2.74
C GLU A 239 -2.56 30.67 3.31
N ASP A 240 -2.37 30.69 4.63
CA ASP A 240 -1.39 31.54 5.32
C ASP A 240 0.07 31.12 5.09
N GLY A 241 0.29 29.97 4.45
CA GLY A 241 1.61 29.44 4.16
C GLY A 241 2.30 28.76 5.34
N GLU A 242 1.64 28.65 6.49
CA GLU A 242 2.19 27.99 7.67
C GLU A 242 2.35 26.48 7.42
N ALA A 243 3.52 25.95 7.79
CA ALA A 243 3.82 24.54 7.62
C ALA A 243 2.96 23.67 8.54
N LEU A 244 2.45 22.55 8.02
CA LEU A 244 1.64 21.63 8.82
C LEU A 244 2.49 20.88 9.87
N ASP A 245 2.03 20.84 11.12
CA ASP A 245 2.39 19.76 12.04
C ASP A 245 1.41 18.61 11.88
N VAL A 246 1.80 17.62 11.08
CA VAL A 246 0.96 16.46 10.76
C VAL A 246 0.56 15.63 11.99
N ASN A 247 1.33 15.68 13.09
CA ASN A 247 0.99 14.93 14.30
C ASN A 247 -0.19 15.57 15.06
N SER A 248 -0.38 16.88 14.92
CA SER A 248 -1.48 17.63 15.55
C SER A 248 -2.82 17.46 14.83
N LEU A 249 -2.82 16.93 13.60
CA LEU A 249 -4.02 16.80 12.79
C LEU A 249 -4.96 15.71 13.31
N ASN A 250 -6.24 16.07 13.50
CA ASN A 250 -7.31 15.12 13.72
C ASN A 250 -7.81 14.57 12.38
N LEU A 251 -7.20 13.47 11.92
CA LEU A 251 -7.54 12.87 10.63
C LEU A 251 -8.94 12.25 10.60
N GLU A 252 -9.45 11.73 11.71
CA GLU A 252 -10.80 11.16 11.75
C GLU A 252 -11.87 12.23 11.51
N HIS A 253 -11.58 13.48 11.86
CA HIS A 253 -12.42 14.62 11.54
C HIS A 253 -12.15 15.18 10.14
N LEU A 254 -10.88 15.44 9.80
CA LEU A 254 -10.51 16.12 8.56
C LEU A 254 -10.60 15.22 7.32
N GLY A 255 -10.16 13.97 7.44
CA GLY A 255 -10.04 13.03 6.34
C GLY A 255 -11.33 12.84 5.53
N PRO A 256 -12.48 12.52 6.17
CA PRO A 256 -13.75 12.38 5.46
C PRO A 256 -14.18 13.63 4.70
N LEU A 257 -13.80 14.83 5.18
CA LEU A 257 -14.16 16.10 4.54
C LEU A 257 -13.40 16.31 3.23
N PHE A 258 -12.17 15.80 3.13
CA PHE A 258 -11.43 15.78 1.87
C PHE A 258 -11.86 14.61 0.98
N GLU A 259 -11.97 13.40 1.54
CA GLU A 259 -12.33 12.19 0.80
C GLU A 259 -13.64 12.37 0.03
N HIS A 260 -14.65 12.96 0.67
CA HIS A 260 -15.98 13.16 0.10
C HIS A 260 -16.22 14.58 -0.43
N HIS A 261 -15.16 15.36 -0.62
CA HIS A 261 -15.31 16.73 -1.13
C HIS A 261 -15.93 16.73 -2.53
N GLU A 262 -16.82 17.67 -2.82
CA GLU A 262 -17.51 17.81 -4.12
C GLU A 262 -16.58 18.01 -5.32
N MET A 263 -15.32 18.36 -5.04
CA MET A 263 -14.28 18.58 -6.05
C MET A 263 -13.60 17.27 -6.49
N PHE A 264 -13.95 16.14 -5.86
CA PHE A 264 -13.41 14.82 -6.19
C PHE A 264 -14.56 13.83 -6.45
N PRO A 265 -15.12 13.80 -7.68
CA PRO A 265 -16.24 12.92 -8.03
C PRO A 265 -16.00 11.42 -7.73
N ALA A 266 -14.76 10.95 -7.84
CA ALA A 266 -14.38 9.58 -7.54
C ALA A 266 -13.83 9.38 -6.11
N ARG A 267 -14.12 10.33 -5.20
CA ARG A 267 -13.44 10.54 -3.92
C ARG A 267 -11.93 10.73 -4.10
N THR A 268 -11.17 10.94 -3.03
CA THR A 268 -9.71 11.06 -3.12
C THR A 268 -8.98 10.54 -1.89
N ASN A 269 -7.75 10.08 -2.07
CA ASN A 269 -6.80 9.92 -0.97
C ASN A 269 -6.24 11.30 -0.60
N THR A 270 -5.96 11.53 0.68
CA THR A 270 -5.43 12.82 1.14
C THR A 270 -4.14 12.64 1.92
N GLU A 271 -3.04 13.19 1.41
CA GLU A 271 -1.75 13.20 2.08
C GLU A 271 -1.48 14.56 2.71
N PHE A 272 -1.35 14.57 4.03
CA PHE A 272 -0.90 15.73 4.80
C PHE A 272 0.60 15.62 5.01
N VAL A 273 1.35 16.64 4.59
CA VAL A 273 2.81 16.55 4.50
C VAL A 273 3.49 17.66 5.28
N GLN A 274 4.47 17.27 6.08
CA GLN A 274 5.40 18.15 6.76
C GLN A 274 6.79 17.99 6.11
N VAL A 275 7.29 19.06 5.51
CA VAL A 275 8.65 19.10 4.92
C VAL A 275 9.66 19.24 6.05
N LEU A 276 10.54 18.25 6.23
CA LEU A 276 11.61 18.30 7.24
C LEU A 276 12.95 18.74 6.61
N SER A 277 13.16 18.40 5.34
CA SER A 277 14.24 18.91 4.47
C SER A 277 13.89 18.65 3.00
N SER A 278 14.71 19.13 2.05
CA SER A 278 14.53 18.91 0.60
C SER A 278 14.61 17.44 0.15
N SER A 279 14.99 16.53 1.05
CA SER A 279 15.07 15.09 0.80
C SER A 279 14.43 14.24 1.91
N HIS A 280 13.67 14.86 2.81
CA HIS A 280 13.04 14.16 3.93
C HIS A 280 11.68 14.77 4.24
N LEU A 281 10.63 13.99 3.96
CA LEU A 281 9.24 14.37 4.15
C LEU A 281 8.61 13.47 5.20
N ARG A 282 7.79 14.05 6.08
CA ARG A 282 6.93 13.31 7.00
C ARG A 282 5.49 13.47 6.53
N MET A 283 4.71 12.41 6.60
CA MET A 283 3.33 12.44 6.15
C MET A 283 2.40 11.66 7.09
N ARG A 284 1.12 11.99 7.01
CA ARG A 284 0.02 11.08 7.36
C ARG A 284 -1.01 11.10 6.23
N VAL A 285 -1.80 10.05 6.15
CA VAL A 285 -2.76 9.86 5.07
C VAL A 285 -4.15 9.56 5.60
N TRP A 286 -5.14 10.04 4.87
CA TRP A 286 -6.49 9.51 4.89
C TRP A 286 -6.77 8.86 3.54
N GLU A 287 -6.87 7.54 3.51
CA GLU A 287 -7.08 6.78 2.28
C GLU A 287 -8.57 6.65 1.96
N ARG A 288 -8.89 6.82 0.67
CA ARG A 288 -10.22 6.60 0.11
C ARG A 288 -10.68 5.18 0.44
N GLY A 289 -11.77 5.06 1.19
CA GLY A 289 -12.36 3.77 1.57
C GLY A 289 -11.57 2.92 2.58
N ALA A 290 -10.48 3.44 3.14
CA ALA A 290 -9.69 2.77 4.17
C ALA A 290 -9.39 3.63 5.42
N GLY A 291 -9.59 4.95 5.34
CA GLY A 291 -9.41 5.86 6.47
C GLY A 291 -7.95 6.13 6.81
N ALA A 292 -7.66 6.37 8.09
CA ALA A 292 -6.31 6.70 8.54
C ALA A 292 -5.40 5.46 8.64
N THR A 293 -4.78 5.07 7.52
CA THR A 293 -3.83 3.95 7.47
C THR A 293 -2.43 4.34 7.96
N LEU A 294 -1.61 3.34 8.27
CA LEU A 294 -0.23 3.57 8.74
C LEU A 294 0.74 3.94 7.61
N ALA A 295 0.41 3.61 6.37
CA ALA A 295 1.21 3.93 5.19
C ALA A 295 0.36 3.78 3.92
N CYS A 296 0.62 4.63 2.92
CA CYS A 296 0.06 4.51 1.58
C CYS A 296 1.18 4.61 0.55
N GLY A 297 1.39 3.55 -0.24
CA GLY A 297 2.49 3.50 -1.23
C GLY A 297 2.29 4.46 -2.40
N THR A 298 1.09 4.50 -2.98
CA THR A 298 0.76 5.46 -4.05
C THR A 298 0.76 6.89 -3.53
N GLY A 299 0.25 7.12 -2.32
CA GLY A 299 0.30 8.42 -1.65
C GLY A 299 1.72 8.91 -1.40
N ALA A 300 2.64 8.02 -1.00
CA ALA A 300 4.05 8.35 -0.86
C ALA A 300 4.71 8.74 -2.19
N CYS A 301 4.33 8.13 -3.32
CA CYS A 301 4.78 8.57 -4.64
C CYS A 301 4.16 9.91 -5.03
N ALA A 302 2.85 10.06 -4.88
CA ALA A 302 2.10 11.26 -5.22
C ALA A 302 2.58 12.51 -4.46
N LEU A 303 2.84 12.38 -3.15
CA LEU A 303 3.31 13.50 -2.34
C LEU A 303 4.71 13.97 -2.70
N VAL A 304 5.57 13.05 -3.18
CA VAL A 304 6.91 13.39 -3.65
C VAL A 304 6.82 14.15 -4.97
N VAL A 305 5.99 13.67 -5.90
CA VAL A 305 5.69 14.39 -7.15
C VAL A 305 5.15 15.79 -6.85
N ALA A 306 4.17 15.91 -5.95
CA ALA A 306 3.64 17.19 -5.52
C ALA A 306 4.71 18.09 -4.89
N ALA A 307 5.58 17.55 -4.04
CA ALA A 307 6.66 18.32 -3.42
C ALA A 307 7.64 18.86 -4.46
N VAL A 308 7.97 18.09 -5.51
CA VAL A 308 8.82 18.55 -6.62
C VAL A 308 8.12 19.64 -7.43
N LEU A 309 6.86 19.43 -7.82
CA LEU A 309 6.07 20.43 -8.56
C LEU A 309 5.94 21.75 -7.79
N GLU A 310 5.89 21.68 -6.46
CA GLU A 310 5.81 22.86 -5.59
C GLU A 310 7.16 23.49 -5.25
N GLY A 311 8.29 22.89 -5.67
CA GLY A 311 9.65 23.35 -5.36
C GLY A 311 10.08 23.11 -3.90
N ARG A 312 9.50 22.10 -3.23
CA ARG A 312 9.74 21.75 -1.82
C ARG A 312 10.69 20.57 -1.63
N SER A 313 10.87 19.74 -2.66
CA SER A 313 11.78 18.59 -2.68
C SER A 313 12.62 18.62 -3.95
N GLU A 314 13.84 18.10 -3.88
CA GLU A 314 14.73 17.97 -5.05
C GLU A 314 14.38 16.75 -5.92
N ARG A 315 13.70 15.76 -5.32
CA ARG A 315 13.32 14.48 -5.93
C ARG A 315 12.04 13.97 -5.33
#